data_AF-A0A4Q4WNY7-F1
#
_entry.id   AF-A0A4Q4WNY7-F1
#
_cell.length_a   1.000
_cell.length_b   1.000
_cell.length_c   1.000
_cell.angle_alpha   90.00
_cell.angle_beta   90.00
_cell.angle_gamma   90.00
#
_symmetry.space_group_name_H-M   'P 1'
#
loop_
_entity.id
_entity.type
_entity.pdbx_description
1 polymer ?
#
loop_
_entity_poly.entity_id
_entity_poly.type
_entity_poly.pdbx_seq_one_letter_code
_entity_poly.pdbx_strand_id
1 'polypeptide(L)'
;MQPREGIYGSDANKFRPERWENLKVMVQYLLFKAGPRICIGQQFALTQMALITFRLLQAFNNIQREDEQHPVRKLGVNTSTLYGYWFWWYRKWVSGHAFDILGMAEVS
;
A
#
# COMPACT_ATOMS: atom_id res chain seq x y z
N MET A 1 1.20 -2.62 9.72
CA MET A 1 1.89 -3.87 10.12
C MET A 1 1.70 -4.07 11.61
N GLN A 2 1.46 -5.29 12.09
CA GLN A 2 1.38 -5.54 13.54
C GLN A 2 2.79 -5.37 14.13
N PRO A 3 3.02 -4.40 15.03
CA PRO A 3 4.34 -4.14 15.57
C PRO A 3 4.66 -5.20 16.62
N ARG A 4 5.20 -6.33 16.17
CA ARG A 4 5.59 -7.43 17.06
C ARG A 4 7.07 -7.73 16.86
N GLU A 5 7.88 -7.15 17.73
CA GLU A 5 9.34 -7.20 17.64
C GLU A 5 9.90 -8.63 17.73
N GLY A 6 9.26 -9.52 18.51
CA GLY A 6 9.68 -10.91 18.60
C GLY A 6 9.51 -11.75 17.32
N ILE A 7 8.75 -11.26 16.33
CA ILE A 7 8.54 -11.96 15.04
C ILE A 7 9.21 -11.20 13.90
N TYR A 8 9.04 -9.88 13.90
CA TYR A 8 9.52 -9.03 12.81
C TYR A 8 10.90 -8.43 13.10
N GLY A 9 11.47 -8.56 14.30
CA GLY A 9 12.72 -7.91 14.68
C GLY A 9 12.50 -6.49 15.25
N SER A 10 13.58 -5.85 15.71
CA SER A 10 13.55 -4.54 16.38
C SER A 10 13.03 -3.39 15.51
N ASP A 11 12.97 -3.58 14.19
CA ASP A 11 12.47 -2.60 13.24
C ASP A 11 11.03 -2.90 12.76
N ALA A 12 10.24 -3.62 13.56
CA ALA A 12 8.85 -3.99 13.26
C ALA A 12 7.92 -2.79 12.94
N ASN A 13 8.26 -1.60 13.44
CA ASN A 13 7.52 -0.36 13.20
C ASN A 13 7.84 0.32 11.86
N LYS A 14 8.93 -0.10 11.18
CA LYS A 14 9.37 0.49 9.91
C LYS A 14 8.84 -0.33 8.73
N PHE A 15 8.40 0.39 7.69
CA PHE A 15 8.05 -0.23 6.42
C PHE A 15 9.34 -0.66 5.69
N ARG A 16 9.55 -1.98 5.56
CA ARG A 16 10.73 -2.58 4.91
C ARG A 16 10.28 -3.77 4.05
N PRO A 17 10.02 -3.59 2.75
CA PRO A 17 9.51 -4.65 1.89
C PRO A 17 10.48 -5.82 1.70
N GLU A 18 11.80 -5.58 1.77
CA GLU A 18 12.85 -6.60 1.62
C GLU A 18 12.79 -7.66 2.73
N ARG A 19 12.11 -7.36 3.85
CA ARG A 19 11.88 -8.32 4.95
C ARG A 19 11.21 -9.60 4.44
N TRP A 20 10.33 -9.50 3.44
CA TRP A 20 9.52 -10.61 2.96
C TRP A 20 10.29 -11.65 2.16
N GLU A 21 11.50 -11.34 1.68
CA GLU A 21 12.34 -12.29 0.94
C GLU A 21 12.89 -13.40 1.83
N ASN A 22 13.19 -13.07 3.09
CA ASN A 22 13.85 -13.97 4.04
C ASN A 22 12.91 -14.53 5.12
N LEU A 23 11.70 -13.96 5.26
CA LEU A 23 10.77 -14.34 6.31
C LEU A 23 9.94 -15.57 5.86
N LYS A 24 10.18 -16.74 6.47
CA LYS A 24 9.36 -17.94 6.26
C LYS A 24 8.06 -17.85 7.08
N VAL A 25 7.05 -17.18 6.53
CA VAL A 25 5.80 -16.88 7.24
C VAL A 25 4.73 -17.92 6.92
N MET A 26 4.69 -19.03 7.67
CA MET A 26 3.60 -20.01 7.50
C MET A 26 2.36 -19.73 8.36
N VAL A 27 2.49 -19.07 9.52
CA VAL A 27 1.36 -18.98 10.48
C VAL A 27 1.23 -17.64 11.20
N GLN A 28 2.24 -16.77 11.13
CA GLN A 28 2.32 -15.56 11.95
C GLN A 28 1.86 -14.29 11.21
N TYR A 29 1.65 -14.37 9.91
CA TYR A 29 1.07 -13.29 9.11
C TYR A 29 -0.46 -13.40 9.10
N LEU A 30 -1.09 -12.93 10.17
CA LEU A 30 -2.54 -13.08 10.38
C LEU A 30 -3.42 -12.06 9.63
N LEU A 31 -2.88 -11.32 8.66
CA LEU A 31 -3.63 -10.30 7.92
C LEU A 31 -4.85 -10.87 7.18
N PHE A 32 -4.74 -12.10 6.66
CA PHE A 32 -5.85 -12.83 6.02
C PHE A 32 -6.37 -14.00 6.88
N LYS A 33 -6.03 -14.00 8.19
CA LYS A 33 -6.19 -15.14 9.11
C LYS A 33 -5.42 -16.38 8.64
N ALA A 34 -5.51 -17.47 9.38
CA ALA A 34 -4.97 -18.78 9.04
C ALA A 34 -5.95 -19.88 9.49
N GLY A 35 -5.85 -21.08 8.90
CA GLY A 35 -6.69 -22.23 9.23
C GLY A 35 -7.98 -22.34 8.38
N PRO A 36 -9.00 -23.12 8.82
CA PRO A 36 -10.17 -23.46 8.01
C PRO A 36 -11.10 -22.27 7.69
N ARG A 37 -10.87 -21.12 8.33
CA ARG A 37 -11.60 -19.86 8.11
C ARG A 37 -10.66 -18.77 7.56
N ILE A 38 -9.70 -19.16 6.72
CA ILE A 38 -8.82 -18.24 5.99
C ILE A 38 -9.64 -17.36 5.04
N CYS A 39 -9.20 -16.12 4.81
CA CYS A 39 -9.86 -15.24 3.86
C CYS A 39 -9.83 -15.84 2.45
N ILE A 40 -11.00 -16.22 1.92
CA ILE A 40 -11.14 -16.73 0.56
C ILE A 40 -10.70 -15.71 -0.51
N GLY A 41 -10.78 -14.41 -0.19
CA GLY A 41 -10.37 -13.31 -1.04
C GLY A 41 -8.88 -12.97 -0.99
N GLN A 42 -8.05 -13.74 -0.27
CA GLN A 42 -6.62 -13.42 -0.12
C GLN A 42 -5.90 -13.31 -1.47
N GLN A 43 -6.06 -14.30 -2.34
CA GLN A 43 -5.38 -14.31 -3.65
C GLN A 43 -5.88 -13.19 -4.56
N PHE A 44 -7.18 -12.89 -4.49
CA PHE A 44 -7.77 -11.79 -5.23
C PHE A 44 -7.21 -10.43 -4.77
N ALA A 45 -7.18 -10.18 -3.45
CA ALA A 45 -6.64 -8.94 -2.89
C ALA A 45 -5.15 -8.75 -3.25
N LEU A 46 -4.34 -9.80 -3.12
CA LEU A 46 -2.92 -9.76 -3.49
C LEU A 46 -2.73 -9.45 -4.98
N THR A 47 -3.55 -10.07 -5.85
CA THR A 47 -3.50 -9.83 -7.29
C THR A 47 -3.91 -8.40 -7.65
N GLN A 48 -4.98 -7.88 -7.05
CA GLN A 48 -5.40 -6.50 -7.27
C GLN A 48 -4.35 -5.49 -6.79
N MET A 49 -3.76 -5.72 -5.61
CA MET A 49 -2.71 -4.86 -5.06
C MET A 49 -1.48 -4.84 -5.98
N ALA A 50 -1.05 -6.01 -6.48
CA ALA A 50 0.05 -6.09 -7.42
C ALA A 50 -0.27 -5.36 -8.73
N LEU A 51 -1.45 -5.60 -9.30
CA LEU A 51 -1.89 -4.94 -10.53
C LEU A 51 -1.91 -3.42 -10.39
N ILE A 52 -2.52 -2.89 -9.33
CA ILE A 52 -2.58 -1.45 -9.06
C ILE A 52 -1.17 -0.89 -8.91
N THR A 53 -0.31 -1.56 -8.13
CA THR A 53 1.09 -1.13 -7.93
C THR A 53 1.84 -1.05 -9.25
N PHE A 54 1.76 -2.09 -10.11
CA PHE A 54 2.42 -2.07 -11.41
C PHE A 54 1.84 -0.99 -12.34
N ARG A 55 0.52 -0.78 -12.32
CA ARG A 55 -0.11 0.28 -13.13
C ARG A 55 0.32 1.67 -12.69
N LEU A 56 0.43 1.92 -11.38
CA LEU A 56 0.93 3.18 -10.85
C LEU A 56 2.38 3.43 -11.30
N LEU A 57 3.25 2.42 -11.21
CA LEU A 57 4.66 2.52 -11.64
C LEU A 57 4.83 2.71 -13.16
N GLN A 58 3.92 2.15 -13.97
CA GLN A 58 3.94 2.34 -15.42
C GLN A 58 3.43 3.73 -15.82
N ALA A 59 2.42 4.24 -15.12
CA ALA A 59 1.73 5.48 -15.49
C ALA A 59 2.47 6.74 -15.01
N PHE A 60 3.12 6.68 -13.85
CA PHE A 60 3.69 7.86 -13.18
C PHE A 60 5.20 7.72 -12.99
N ASN A 61 5.91 8.82 -13.23
CA ASN A 61 7.36 8.90 -13.00
C ASN A 61 7.69 9.36 -11.59
N ASN A 62 6.84 10.20 -11.00
CA ASN A 62 7.04 10.74 -9.66
C ASN A 62 5.68 10.93 -9.00
N ILE A 63 5.59 10.52 -7.73
CA ILE A 63 4.41 10.65 -6.86
C ILE A 63 4.91 11.32 -5.59
N GLN A 64 4.41 12.52 -5.30
CA GLN A 64 4.75 13.29 -4.11
C GLN A 64 3.51 13.50 -3.27
N ARG A 65 3.65 13.32 -1.95
CA ARG A 65 2.57 13.57 -1.01
C ARG A 65 2.44 15.08 -0.79
N GLU A 66 1.22 15.60 -0.87
CA GLU A 66 0.95 17.03 -0.65
C GLU A 66 0.95 17.39 0.85
N ASP A 67 0.38 16.51 1.69
CA ASP A 67 0.23 16.79 3.13
C ASP A 67 1.39 16.23 3.97
N GLU A 68 2.02 17.09 4.78
CA GLU A 68 3.00 16.68 5.81
C GLU A 68 2.35 16.10 7.08
N GLN A 69 1.04 16.28 7.26
CA GLN A 69 0.35 15.88 8.49
C GLN A 69 0.36 14.35 8.69
N HIS A 70 0.51 13.92 9.94
CA HIS A 70 0.45 12.50 10.27
C HIS A 70 -0.98 11.97 10.08
N PRO A 71 -1.19 10.82 9.43
CA PRO A 71 -2.52 10.34 9.12
C PRO A 71 -3.31 9.98 10.39
N VAL A 72 -4.44 10.67 10.59
CA VAL A 72 -5.40 10.34 11.64
C VAL A 72 -6.25 9.15 11.21
N ARG A 73 -6.30 8.12 12.06
CA ARG A 73 -7.07 6.90 11.81
C ARG A 73 -8.52 7.12 12.20
N LYS A 74 -9.44 6.81 11.29
CA LYS A 74 -10.86 6.68 11.59
C LYS A 74 -11.10 5.30 12.20
N LEU A 75 -11.52 5.29 13.46
CA LEU A 75 -11.89 4.06 14.15
C LEU A 75 -13.36 3.76 13.86
N GLY A 76 -13.60 2.81 12.95
CA GLY A 76 -14.93 2.26 12.65
C GLY A 76 -14.87 0.74 12.56
N VAL A 77 -15.90 0.14 11.97
CA VAL A 77 -15.90 -1.31 11.65
C VAL A 77 -14.72 -1.67 10.74
N ASN A 78 -14.33 -0.73 9.87
CA ASN A 78 -13.08 -0.72 9.14
C ASN A 78 -12.12 0.33 9.72
N THR A 79 -10.82 0.10 9.59
CA THR A 79 -9.80 1.11 9.87
C THR A 79 -9.42 1.78 8.55
N SER A 80 -9.82 3.04 8.38
CA SER A 80 -9.42 3.89 7.25
C SER A 80 -8.75 5.17 7.76
N THR A 81 -8.16 5.95 6.87
CA THR A 81 -7.72 7.32 7.20
C THR A 81 -8.94 8.24 7.26
N LEU A 82 -8.92 9.26 8.12
CA LEU A 82 -10.04 10.19 8.29
C LEU A 82 -10.21 11.15 7.10
N TYR A 83 -9.11 11.56 6.46
CA TYR A 83 -9.08 12.60 5.42
C TYR A 83 -8.50 12.12 4.07
N GLY A 84 -8.38 10.80 3.88
CA GLY A 84 -7.71 10.25 2.68
C GLY A 84 -6.24 10.68 2.57
N TYR A 85 -5.68 10.55 1.36
CA TYR A 85 -4.38 11.14 1.00
C TYR A 85 -4.45 11.82 -0.36
N TRP A 86 -3.82 12.98 -0.44
CA TRP A 86 -3.61 13.72 -1.68
C TRP A 86 -2.17 13.59 -2.15
N PHE A 87 -2.03 13.29 -3.45
CA PHE A 87 -0.75 13.15 -4.10
C PHE A 87 -0.70 13.97 -5.38
N TRP A 88 0.41 14.67 -5.57
CA TRP A 88 0.83 15.17 -6.86
C TRP A 88 1.50 14.04 -7.63
N TRP A 89 1.14 13.85 -8.90
CA TRP A 89 1.85 12.94 -9.77
C TRP A 89 2.20 13.57 -11.11
N TYR A 90 3.24 13.02 -11.72
CA TYR A 90 3.69 13.38 -13.05
C TYR A 90 3.63 12.14 -13.93
N ARG A 91 2.87 12.21 -15.04
CA ARG A 91 2.79 11.09 -15.97
C ARG A 91 4.12 10.89 -16.69
N LYS A 92 4.45 9.63 -16.95
CA LYS A 92 5.64 9.27 -17.72
C LYS A 92 5.48 9.71 -19.17
N TRP A 93 6.51 10.38 -19.71
CA TRP A 93 6.53 10.84 -21.10
C TRP A 93 6.57 9.62 -22.03
N VAL A 94 5.55 9.45 -22.86
CA VAL A 94 5.49 8.42 -23.91
C VAL A 94 5.40 9.14 -25.25
N SER A 95 6.53 9.18 -25.95
CA SER A 95 6.72 9.53 -27.36
C SER A 95 5.55 10.27 -28.05
N GLY A 96 5.64 11.60 -28.10
CA GLY A 96 5.09 12.41 -29.20
C GLY A 96 3.73 13.07 -29.03
N HIS A 97 2.95 12.80 -27.97
CA HIS A 97 1.72 13.54 -27.71
C HIS A 97 1.76 14.16 -26.30
N ALA A 98 1.94 15.48 -26.26
CA ALA A 98 1.83 16.26 -25.03
C ALA A 98 0.37 16.25 -24.56
N PHE A 99 0.10 15.60 -23.44
CA PHE A 99 -1.07 15.86 -22.62
C PHE A 99 -0.59 16.08 -21.19
N ASP A 100 -0.22 17.32 -20.93
CA ASP A 100 -0.10 17.87 -19.58
C ASP A 100 -1.48 17.80 -18.93
N ILE A 101 -1.63 16.92 -17.94
CA ILE A 101 -2.74 17.01 -17.00
C ILE A 101 -2.18 16.75 -15.59
N LEU A 102 -2.03 17.86 -14.87
CA LEU A 102 -1.99 17.95 -13.42
C LEU A 102 -3.29 17.28 -12.91
N GLY A 103 -3.20 16.05 -12.42
CA GLY A 103 -4.37 15.34 -11.88
C GLY A 103 -4.23 15.24 -10.37
N MET A 104 -5.27 15.64 -9.64
CA MET A 104 -5.46 15.32 -8.22
C MET A 104 -6.32 14.04 -8.15
N ALA A 105 -5.90 13.03 -7.39
CA ALA A 105 -6.72 11.88 -7.06
C ALA A 105 -6.76 11.71 -5.57
N GLU A 106 -7.99 11.56 -5.10
CA GLU A 106 -8.31 11.16 -3.76
C GLU A 106 -8.13 9.64 -3.66
N VAL A 107 -7.20 9.19 -2.82
CA VAL A 107 -7.14 7.78 -2.41
C VAL A 107 -7.96 7.65 -1.14
N SER A 108 -9.21 7.18 -1.29
CA SER A 108 -10.18 6.94 -0.21
C SER A 108 -10.05 5.57 0.44
#